data_AF-A0A433UK63-F1
#
_entry.id   AF-A0A433UK63-F1
#
_cell.length_a   1.000
_cell.length_b   1.000
_cell.length_c   1.000
_cell.angle_alpha   90.00
_cell.angle_beta   90.00
_cell.angle_gamma   90.00
#
_symmetry.space_group_name_H-M   'P 1'
#
loop_
_entity.id
_entity.type
_entity.pdbx_description
1 polymer ?
#
loop_
_entity_poly.entity_id
_entity_poly.type
_entity_poly.pdbx_seq_one_letter_code
_entity_poly.pdbx_strand_id
1 'polypeptide(L)' 'MDLSDLIAQTDVHMQRLGWTAAYGQNHLMNIYGKRARRLLSQGELEHFLEFLKAQPDVAV' A
#
# COMPACT_ATOMS: atom_id res chain seq x y z
N MET A 1 -9.14 -13.32 -2.77
CA MET A 1 -8.26 -12.40 -3.50
C MET A 1 -6.89 -13.02 -3.56
N ASP A 2 -6.24 -13.03 -4.71
CA ASP A 2 -4.83 -13.42 -4.81
C ASP A 2 -3.93 -12.24 -4.41
N LEU A 3 -2.66 -12.51 -4.06
CA LEU A 3 -1.64 -11.51 -3.81
C LEU A 3 -1.49 -10.52 -4.97
N SER A 4 -1.65 -11.02 -6.20
CA SER A 4 -1.62 -10.20 -7.42
C SER A 4 -2.73 -9.13 -7.42
N ASP A 5 -3.96 -9.51 -7.03
CA ASP A 5 -5.11 -8.59 -6.95
C ASP A 5 -4.92 -7.54 -5.86
N LEU A 6 -4.33 -7.94 -4.73
CA LEU A 6 -4.05 -7.05 -3.61
C LEU A 6 -2.98 -6.01 -3.98
N ILE A 7 -1.93 -6.43 -4.70
CA ILE A 7 -0.91 -5.49 -5.19
C ILE A 7 -1.53 -4.49 -6.15
N ALA A 8 -2.33 -4.95 -7.12
CA ALA A 8 -2.99 -4.08 -8.08
C ALA A 8 -3.91 -3.04 -7.40
N GLN A 9 -4.71 -3.45 -6.42
CA GLN A 9 -5.53 -2.51 -5.65
C GLN A 9 -4.69 -1.52 -4.85
N THR A 10 -3.61 -2.00 -4.23
CA THR A 10 -2.69 -1.13 -3.49
C THR A 10 -2.07 -0.07 -4.40
N ASP A 11 -1.73 -0.43 -5.65
CA ASP A 11 -1.28 0.53 -6.67
C ASP A 11 -2.33 1.61 -6.96
N VAL A 12 -3.57 1.21 -7.19
CA VAL A 12 -4.68 2.15 -7.44
C VAL A 12 -4.86 3.13 -6.28
N HIS A 13 -4.86 2.64 -5.04
CA HIS A 13 -5.04 3.52 -3.88
C HIS A 13 -3.82 4.40 -3.59
N MET A 14 -2.60 3.91 -3.81
CA MET A 14 -1.41 4.74 -3.73
C MET A 14 -1.45 5.87 -4.76
N GLN A 15 -1.85 5.57 -6.01
CA GLN A 15 -2.00 6.59 -7.06
C GLN A 15 -3.06 7.62 -6.70
N ARG A 16 -4.23 7.18 -6.20
CA ARG A 16 -5.29 8.07 -5.71
C ARG A 16 -4.78 9.06 -4.67
N LEU A 17 -3.96 8.59 -3.73
CA LEU A 17 -3.39 9.41 -2.66
C LEU A 17 -2.17 10.24 -3.10
N GLY A 18 -1.74 10.15 -4.37
CA GLY A 18 -0.51 10.78 -4.84
C GLY A 18 0.76 10.24 -4.17
N TRP A 19 0.71 9.02 -3.62
CA TRP A 19 1.87 8.40 -2.97
C TRP A 19 2.91 8.03 -4.01
N THR A 20 4.10 8.60 -3.86
CA THR A 20 5.26 8.15 -4.63
C THR A 20 5.70 6.77 -4.17
N ALA A 21 6.38 6.02 -5.05
CA ALA A 21 6.95 4.73 -4.69
C ALA A 21 7.93 4.82 -3.51
N ALA A 22 8.68 5.92 -3.39
CA ALA A 22 9.59 6.19 -2.28
C ALA A 22 8.84 6.38 -0.95
N TYR A 23 7.74 7.14 -0.97
CA TYR A 23 6.91 7.31 0.23
C TYR A 23 6.28 5.99 0.67
N GLY A 24 5.72 5.24 -0.28
CA GLY A 24 5.21 3.89 -0.02
C GLY A 24 6.29 2.97 0.56
N GLN A 25 7.49 2.94 -0.03
CA GLN A 25 8.60 2.15 0.48
C GLN A 25 9.01 2.54 1.92
N ASN A 26 9.08 3.84 2.22
CA ASN A 26 9.41 4.31 3.56
C ASN A 26 8.34 3.88 4.58
N HIS A 27 7.05 4.03 4.22
CA HIS A 27 5.95 3.55 5.05
C HIS A 27 6.06 2.03 5.32
N LEU A 28 6.32 1.25 4.28
CA LEU A 28 6.45 -0.21 4.42
C LEU A 28 7.64 -0.63 5.28
N MET A 29 8.75 0.10 5.18
CA MET A 29 9.90 -0.14 6.03
C MET A 29 9.58 0.18 7.49
N ASN A 30 8.89 1.28 7.75
CA ASN A 30 8.59 1.71 9.12
C ASN A 30 7.53 0.85 9.81
N ILE A 31 6.52 0.38 9.07
CA ILE A 31 5.41 -0.40 9.64
C ILE A 31 5.69 -1.91 9.62
N TYR A 32 6.29 -2.42 8.56
CA TYR A 32 6.47 -3.87 8.34
C TYR A 32 7.94 -4.32 8.27
N GLY A 33 8.90 -3.40 8.32
CA GLY A 33 10.32 -3.72 8.15
C GLY A 33 10.70 -4.16 6.72
N LYS A 34 9.84 -3.88 5.73
CA LYS A 34 9.96 -4.42 4.37
C LYS A 34 10.09 -3.33 3.32
N ARG A 35 10.97 -3.53 2.35
CA ARG A 35 11.26 -2.55 1.28
C ARG A 35 10.24 -2.53 0.15
N ALA A 36 9.42 -3.56 0.01
CA ALA A 36 8.52 -3.70 -1.13
C ALA A 36 7.26 -4.47 -0.77
N ARG A 37 6.14 -4.12 -1.41
CA ARG A 37 4.84 -4.79 -1.22
C ARG A 37 4.86 -6.27 -1.56
N ARG A 38 5.66 -6.66 -2.56
CA ARG A 38 5.85 -8.07 -2.94
C ARG A 38 6.51 -8.92 -1.84
N LEU A 39 7.14 -8.29 -0.85
CA LEU A 39 7.73 -8.98 0.30
C LEU A 39 6.75 -9.09 1.48
N LEU A 40 5.59 -8.41 1.40
CA LEU A 40 4.55 -8.51 2.41
C LEU A 40 3.89 -9.89 2.33
N SER A 41 3.51 -10.42 3.49
CA SER A 41 2.56 -11.52 3.54
C SER A 41 1.19 -11.03 3.08
N GLN A 42 0.28 -11.95 2.76
CA GLN A 42 -1.07 -11.59 2.36
C GLN A 42 -1.76 -10.69 3.41
N GLY A 43 -1.69 -11.05 4.70
CA GLY A 43 -2.33 -10.27 5.77
C GLY A 43 -1.70 -8.89 5.97
N GLU A 44 -0.39 -8.75 5.82
CA GLU A 44 0.27 -7.43 5.87
C GLU A 44 -0.15 -6.55 4.69
N LEU A 45 -0.30 -7.14 3.51
CA LEU A 45 -0.73 -6.44 2.31
C LEU A 45 -2.22 -6.04 2.40
N GLU A 46 -3.07 -6.89 2.96
CA GLU A 46 -4.48 -6.58 3.27
C GLU A 46 -4.57 -5.41 4.27
N HIS A 47 -3.81 -5.47 5.36
CA HIS A 47 -3.75 -4.38 6.34
C HIS A 47 -3.26 -3.07 5.70
N PHE A 48 -2.26 -3.14 4.82
CA PHE A 48 -1.76 -1.96 4.12
C PHE A 48 -2.83 -1.38 3.18
N LEU A 49 -3.55 -2.25 2.46
CA LEU A 49 -4.64 -1.85 1.58
C LEU A 49 -5.79 -1.19 2.36
N GLU A 50 -6.17 -1.73 3.51
CA GLU A 50 -7.17 -1.13 4.40
C GLU A 50 -6.73 0.25 4.89
N PHE A 51 -5.46 0.38 5.29
CA PHE A 51 -4.88 1.67 5.68
C PHE A 51 -4.99 2.71 4.55
N LEU A 52 -4.68 2.35 3.30
CA LEU A 52 -4.78 3.27 2.15
C LEU A 52 -6.24 3.61 1.81
N LYS A 53 -7.17 2.66 1.98
CA LYS A 53 -8.61 2.87 1.77
C LYS A 53 -9.20 3.84 2.81
N ALA A 54 -8.69 3.80 4.04
CA ALA A 54 -9.14 4.68 5.12
C ALA A 54 -8.64 6.13 5.00
N GLN A 55 -7.62 6.40 4.16
CA GLN A 55 -7.15 7.75 3.94
C GLN A 55 -8.18 8.57 3.16
N PRO A 56 -8.40 9.86 3.51
CA PRO A 56 -9.21 10.75 2.69
C PRO A 56 -8.56 10.89 1.30
N ASP A 57 -9.37 11.16 0.29
CA ASP A 57 -8.79 11.53 -1.01
C ASP A 57 -7.98 12.81 -0.86
N VAL A 58 -6.93 12.97 -1.67
CA VAL A 58 -6.29 14.28 -1.77
C VAL A 58 -7.36 15.22 -2.33
N ALA A 59 -7.88 16.09 -1.48
CA ALA A 59 -8.75 17.17 -1.90
C ALA A 59 -7.92 18.03 -2.86
N VAL A 60 -8.26 17.95 -4.14
CA VAL A 60 -7.70 18.75 -5.24
C VAL A 60 -7.85 20.23 -4.92
#